data_AF-A0A352SE07-F1
#
_entry.id   AF-A0A352SE07-F1
#
_cell.length_a   1.000
_cell.length_b   1.000
_cell.length_c   1.000
_cell.angle_alpha   90.00
_cell.angle_beta   90.00
_cell.angle_gamma   90.00
#
_symmetry.space_group_name_H-M   'P 1'
#
loop_
_entity.id
_entity.type
_entity.pdbx_description
1 polymer ?
#
loop_
_entity_poly.entity_id
_entity_poly.type
_entity_poly.pdbx_seq_one_letter_code
_entity_poly.pdbx_strand_id
1 'polypeptide(L)' 'DRWASMSNMKHGALTAQGIEVVEQVAIPESLIPADARVEIDAKVAAGYFSRYTPPDAKELAQAKGRGLKE' A
#
# COMPACT_ATOMS: atom_id res chain seq x y z
N ASP A 1 -13.05 0.52 15.11
CA ASP A 1 -13.04 -0.81 14.47
C ASP A 1 -12.44 -0.84 13.05
N ARG A 2 -11.71 0.20 12.61
CA ARG A 2 -11.07 0.22 11.28
C ARG A 2 -9.56 0.12 11.41
N TRP A 3 -8.95 -0.77 10.64
CA TRP A 3 -7.51 -0.96 10.60
C TRP A 3 -6.93 -0.47 9.27
N ALA A 4 -6.12 0.59 9.34
CA ALA A 4 -5.51 1.20 8.16
C ALA A 4 -4.18 0.52 7.82
N SER A 5 -4.22 -0.42 6.88
CA SER A 5 -3.04 -1.12 6.39
C SER A 5 -3.34 -1.75 5.03
N MET A 6 -2.40 -1.62 4.11
CA MET A 6 -2.47 -2.27 2.79
C MET A 6 -1.68 -3.58 2.75
N SER A 7 -1.02 -3.99 3.85
CA SER A 7 -0.16 -5.18 3.86
C SER A 7 -0.95 -6.46 4.13
N ASN A 8 -1.03 -7.33 3.11
CA ASN A 8 -1.61 -8.67 3.24
C ASN A 8 -0.88 -9.50 4.30
N MET A 9 0.45 -9.37 4.38
CA MET A 9 1.26 -10.05 5.40
C MET A 9 0.86 -9.63 6.82
N LYS A 10 0.67 -8.33 7.07
CA LYS A 10 0.21 -7.85 8.38
C LYS A 10 -1.20 -8.33 8.69
N HIS A 11 -2.08 -8.35 7.69
CA HIS A 11 -3.46 -8.85 7.88
C HIS A 11 -3.42 -10.32 8.30
N GLY A 12 -2.70 -11.16 7.55
CA GLY A 12 -2.54 -12.58 7.87
C GLY A 12 -1.93 -12.83 9.25
N ALA A 13 -0.95 -12.01 9.67
CA ALA A 13 -0.36 -12.11 11.00
C ALA A 13 -1.37 -11.82 12.13
N LEU A 14 -2.24 -10.83 11.96
CA LEU A 14 -3.32 -10.53 12.92
C LEU A 14 -4.33 -11.68 12.99
N THR A 15 -4.79 -12.15 11.84
CA THR A 15 -5.73 -13.29 11.76
C THR A 15 -5.14 -14.55 12.38
N ALA A 16 -3.85 -14.83 12.14
CA ALA A 16 -3.16 -15.99 12.71
C ALA A 16 -3.05 -15.93 14.25
N GLN A 17 -3.10 -14.74 14.85
CA GLN A 17 -3.14 -14.54 16.29
C GLN A 17 -4.57 -14.52 16.87
N GLY A 18 -5.59 -14.81 16.04
CA GLY A 18 -6.99 -14.76 16.45
C GLY A 18 -7.53 -13.35 16.61
N ILE A 19 -6.83 -12.33 16.10
CA ILE A 19 -7.29 -10.94 16.10
C ILE A 19 -8.17 -10.73 14.87
N GLU A 20 -9.46 -10.52 15.11
CA GLU A 20 -10.42 -10.19 14.06
C GLU A 20 -10.20 -8.75 13.56
N VAL A 21 -10.04 -8.60 12.24
CA VAL A 21 -10.02 -7.31 11.57
C VAL A 21 -11.42 -7.07 11.00
N VAL A 22 -12.21 -6.23 11.67
CA VAL A 22 -13.60 -5.92 11.26
C VAL A 22 -13.64 -5.23 9.89
N GLU A 23 -12.83 -4.19 9.71
CA GLU A 23 -12.70 -3.49 8.43
C GLU A 23 -11.23 -3.13 8.16
N GLN A 24 -10.66 -3.70 7.09
CA GLN A 24 -9.38 -3.25 6.55
C GLN A 24 -9.61 -2.05 5.62
N VAL A 25 -8.89 -0.96 5.85
CA VAL A 25 -8.99 0.27 5.04
C VAL A 25 -7.64 0.63 4.43
N ALA A 26 -7.67 1.11 3.19
CA ALA A 26 -6.48 1.57 2.51
C ALA A 26 -6.01 2.89 3.15
N ILE A 27 -4.71 3.13 3.13
CA ILE A 27 -4.16 4.40 3.61
C ILE A 27 -4.57 5.48 2.60
N PRO A 28 -5.21 6.58 3.02
CA PRO A 28 -5.55 7.68 2.14
C PRO A 28 -4.31 8.24 1.43
N GLU A 29 -4.46 8.61 0.15
CA GLU A 29 -3.34 9.12 -0.65
C GLU A 29 -2.65 10.35 -0.07
N SER A 30 -3.41 11.22 0.59
CA SER A 30 -2.88 12.42 1.26
C SER A 30 -2.00 12.11 2.47
N LEU A 31 -2.10 10.88 3.00
CA LEU A 31 -1.29 10.41 4.12
C LEU A 31 -0.13 9.52 3.66
N ILE A 32 -0.02 9.24 2.36
CA ILE A 32 1.13 8.53 1.78
C ILE A 32 2.20 9.58 1.47
N PRO A 33 3.32 9.61 2.22
CA PRO A 33 4.40 10.52 1.90
C PRO A 33 4.97 10.20 0.52
N ALA A 34 5.45 11.23 -0.18
CA ALA A 34 5.92 11.11 -1.57
C ALA A 34 7.02 10.06 -1.73
N ASP A 35 7.88 9.91 -0.72
CA ASP A 35 8.97 8.94 -0.72
C ASP A 35 8.50 7.48 -0.62
N ALA A 36 7.29 7.22 -0.08
CA ALA A 36 6.71 5.89 0.00
C ALA A 36 5.84 5.54 -1.22
N ARG A 37 5.63 6.47 -2.16
CA ARG A 37 4.70 6.30 -3.27
C ARG A 37 5.13 5.15 -4.19
N VAL A 38 6.44 5.02 -4.44
CA VAL A 38 7.00 3.93 -5.26
C VAL A 38 6.69 2.57 -4.64
N GLU A 39 6.91 2.42 -3.33
CA GLU A 39 6.65 1.19 -2.60
C GLU A 39 5.16 0.87 -2.51
N ILE A 40 4.29 1.88 -2.38
CA ILE A 40 2.85 1.65 -2.41
C ILE A 40 2.41 1.17 -3.79
N ASP A 41 2.78 1.87 -4.86
CA ASP A 41 2.36 1.52 -6.23
C ASP A 41 2.83 0.11 -6.61
N ALA A 42 4.07 -0.26 -6.25
CA ALA A 42 4.60 -1.60 -6.46
C ALA A 42 3.80 -2.67 -5.71
N LYS A 43 3.37 -2.39 -4.47
CA LYS A 43 2.54 -3.31 -3.67
C LYS A 43 1.15 -3.46 -4.26
N VAL A 44 0.51 -2.35 -4.66
CA VAL A 44 -0.81 -2.40 -5.29
C VAL A 44 -0.74 -3.18 -6.59
N ALA A 45 0.28 -2.97 -7.42
CA ALA A 45 0.52 -3.74 -8.64
C ALA A 45 0.74 -5.25 -8.36
N ALA A 46 1.34 -5.58 -7.21
CA ALA A 46 1.50 -6.97 -6.75
C ALA A 46 0.23 -7.59 -6.13
N GLY A 47 -0.93 -6.91 -6.19
CA GLY A 47 -2.21 -7.42 -5.69
C GLY A 47 -2.43 -7.22 -4.18
N TYR A 48 -1.72 -6.29 -3.56
CA TYR A 48 -1.97 -5.92 -2.16
C TYR A 48 -3.29 -5.18 -2.01
N PHE A 49 -3.88 -5.28 -0.81
CA PHE A 49 -5.15 -4.61 -0.52
C PHE A 49 -5.09 -3.11 -0.81
N SER A 50 -5.97 -2.65 -1.68
CA SER A 50 -6.05 -1.27 -2.13
C SER A 50 -7.48 -0.95 -2.56
N ARG A 51 -7.88 0.31 -2.42
CA ARG A 51 -9.11 0.84 -3.04
C ARG A 51 -8.83 1.48 -4.41
N TYR A 52 -7.58 1.50 -4.83
CA TYR A 52 -7.10 2.11 -6.06
C TYR A 52 -6.98 1.07 -7.18
N THR A 53 -7.20 1.50 -8.42
CA THR A 53 -6.86 0.72 -9.59
C THR A 53 -5.36 0.43 -9.58
N PRO A 54 -4.92 -0.82 -9.81
CA PRO A 54 -3.50 -1.12 -9.95
C PRO A 54 -2.86 -0.26 -11.04
N PRO A 55 -1.73 0.42 -10.75
CA PRO A 55 -1.06 1.24 -11.74
C PRO A 55 -0.55 0.38 -12.89
N ASP A 56 -0.58 0.93 -14.10
CA ASP A 56 -0.06 0.24 -15.29
C ASP A 56 1.48 0.26 -15.35
N ALA A 57 2.04 -0.47 -16.31
CA ALA A 57 3.49 -0.56 -16.47
C ALA A 57 4.16 0.80 -16.78
N LYS A 58 3.46 1.74 -17.43
CA LYS A 58 3.99 3.08 -17.72
C LYS A 58 3.97 3.96 -16.47
N GLU A 59 2.94 3.83 -15.65
CA GLU A 59 2.82 4.54 -14.37
C GLU A 59 3.85 4.04 -13.35
N LEU A 60 4.15 2.74 -13.34
CA LEU A 60 5.19 2.14 -12.50
C LEU A 60 6.60 2.53 -12.92
N ALA A 61 6.83 2.81 -14.22
CA ALA A 61 8.13 3.24 -14.72
C ALA A 61 8.49 4.69 -14.36
N GLN A 62 7.52 5.47 -13.87
CA GLN A 62 7.76 6.84 -13.44
C GLN A 62 8.44 6.84 -12.06
N ALA A 63 9.59 7.50 -11.97
CA ALA A 63 10.22 7.75 -10.68
C ALA A 63 9.35 8.73 -9.86
N LYS A 64 8.66 8.21 -8.84
CA LYS A 64 7.81 8.99 -7.92
C LYS A 64 8.48 9.26 -6.57
N GLY A 65 9.69 8.75 -6.37
CA GLY A 65 10.47 8.84 -5.13
C GLY A 65 11.34 10.09 -5.04
N ARG A 66 12.21 10.16 -4.02
CA ARG A 66 13.16 11.27 -3.83
C ARG A 66 14.03 11.41 -5.08
N GLY A 67 14.21 12.65 -5.55
CA GLY A 67 15.24 12.94 -6.55
C GLY A 67 16.59 12.49 -6.00
N LEU A 68 17.21 11.49 -6.64
CA LEU A 68 18.60 11.15 -6.39
C LEU A 68 19.43 12.35 -6.82
N LYS A 69 19.65 13.30 -5.92
CA LYS A 69 20.76 14.23 -6.05
C LYS A 69 21.98 13.47 -5.56
N GLU A 70 22.70 12.88 -6.50
CA GLU A 70 24.12 12.58 -6.33
C GLU A 70 24.91 13.90 -6.26
#